data_AF-A0A4R6RKC5-F1
#
_entry.id   AF-A0A4R6RKC5-F1
#
_cell.length_a   1.000
_cell.length_b   1.000
_cell.length_c   1.000
_cell.angle_alpha   90.00
_cell.angle_beta   90.00
_cell.angle_gamma   90.00
#
_symmetry.space_group_name_H-M   'P 1'
#
loop_
_entity.id
_entity.type
_entity.pdbx_description
1 polymer ?
#
loop_
_entity_poly.entity_id
_entity_poly.type
_entity_poly.pdbx_seq_one_letter_code
_entity_poly.pdbx_strand_id
1 'polypeptide(L)'
;MRFRGRNESCQSFTHAKNTGSDHRAPGDGKRSDELAAGRLTTHVLDTATGRPAAGMAAHLYAVEGDDLRLVRSVVTNADGRVDGPVLAGDDLVAGVYELRFHAGDYLRTSGAALTDPPFLDVVPIRFGISDPTAHYHVPLLISPYGYSTYRGS
;
A
#
# COMPACT_ATOMS: atom_id res chain seq x y z
N MET A 1 1.04 -16.37 79.16
CA MET A 1 -0.37 -16.18 78.75
C MET A 1 -0.67 -17.20 77.65
N ARG A 2 -1.58 -18.17 77.89
CA ARG A 2 -1.98 -19.27 76.97
C ARG A 2 -3.39 -18.99 76.39
N PHE A 3 -3.74 -19.79 75.37
CA PHE A 3 -5.05 -20.11 74.72
C PHE A 3 -5.16 -19.59 73.27
N ARG A 4 -5.17 -20.44 72.22
CA ARG A 4 -6.14 -21.46 71.70
C ARG A 4 -7.34 -20.87 70.92
N GLY A 5 -7.63 -21.44 69.74
CA GLY A 5 -8.92 -21.42 69.00
C GLY A 5 -8.74 -20.99 67.53
N ARG A 6 -8.84 -21.82 66.48
CA ARG A 6 -9.93 -22.63 65.88
C ARG A 6 -11.16 -21.86 65.34
N ASN A 7 -11.40 -22.10 64.04
CA ASN A 7 -12.67 -22.42 63.35
C ASN A 7 -13.63 -21.35 62.79
N GLU A 8 -14.05 -21.62 61.53
CA GLU A 8 -15.40 -21.51 60.91
C GLU A 8 -15.97 -20.08 60.70
N SER A 9 -16.66 -19.66 59.63
CA SER A 9 -17.72 -20.21 58.74
C SER A 9 -17.87 -19.20 57.56
N CYS A 10 -17.99 -19.52 56.27
CA CYS A 10 -19.12 -20.07 55.47
C CYS A 10 -20.50 -19.37 55.61
N GLN A 11 -21.05 -18.97 54.45
CA GLN A 11 -22.47 -18.62 54.13
C GLN A 11 -22.98 -17.27 54.68
N SER A 12 -23.88 -16.49 54.06
CA SER A 12 -24.80 -16.70 52.93
C SER A 12 -25.43 -15.36 52.50
N PHE A 13 -25.89 -15.34 51.24
CA PHE A 13 -26.88 -14.48 50.58
C PHE A 13 -27.87 -13.68 51.46
N THR A 14 -28.19 -12.43 51.07
CA THR A 14 -29.47 -12.09 50.38
C THR A 14 -29.60 -10.61 49.97
N HIS A 15 -30.09 -10.45 48.74
CA HIS A 15 -30.82 -9.34 48.10
C HIS A 15 -31.10 -8.02 48.85
N ALA A 16 -30.67 -6.91 48.23
CA ALA A 16 -31.42 -5.66 48.20
C ALA A 16 -31.36 -5.05 46.78
N LYS A 17 -32.53 -4.80 46.19
CA LYS A 17 -32.70 -4.14 44.88
C LYS A 17 -32.59 -2.62 45.03
N ASN A 18 -31.89 -1.95 44.12
CA ASN A 18 -32.08 -0.52 43.86
C ASN A 18 -31.68 -0.23 42.39
N THR A 19 -32.65 -0.14 41.48
CA THR A 19 -33.24 1.10 40.91
C THR A 19 -32.25 2.03 40.20
N GLY A 20 -32.42 2.07 38.87
CA GLY A 20 -32.07 3.11 37.90
C GLY A 20 -30.95 4.12 38.18
N SER A 21 -29.95 4.13 37.31
CA SER A 21 -29.64 5.33 36.54
C SER A 21 -28.83 4.98 35.30
N ASP A 22 -29.27 5.59 34.22
CA ASP A 22 -28.77 5.56 32.87
C ASP A 22 -27.35 6.15 32.82
N HIS A 23 -26.35 5.29 32.65
CA HIS A 23 -24.98 5.71 32.33
C HIS A 23 -24.57 5.08 31.00
N ARG A 24 -25.10 5.68 29.93
CA ARG A 24 -24.55 5.56 28.58
C ARG A 24 -23.11 6.10 28.60
N ALA A 25 -22.14 5.20 28.48
CA ALA A 25 -20.75 5.58 28.24
C ALA A 25 -20.66 6.37 26.92
N PRO A 26 -19.93 7.50 26.88
CA PRO A 26 -19.67 8.21 25.63
C PRO A 26 -18.69 7.39 24.79
N GLY A 27 -18.95 7.39 23.48
CA GLY A 27 -18.41 6.43 22.53
C GLY A 27 -16.91 6.46 22.35
N ASP A 28 -16.36 5.27 22.15
CA ASP A 28 -15.08 5.09 21.47
C ASP A 28 -15.37 4.89 19.98
N GLY A 29 -15.85 5.97 19.35
CA GLY A 29 -16.09 6.06 17.91
C GLY A 29 -14.77 6.22 17.14
N LYS A 30 -13.84 5.29 17.32
CA LYS A 30 -12.50 5.36 16.69
C LYS A 30 -12.07 4.06 16.01
N ARG A 31 -13.03 3.32 15.43
CA ARG A 31 -12.75 2.11 14.64
C ARG A 31 -13.48 2.05 13.30
N SER A 32 -13.83 3.20 12.72
CA SER A 32 -14.43 3.28 11.38
C SER A 32 -13.64 4.10 10.37
N ASP A 33 -12.73 4.99 10.80
CA ASP A 33 -12.02 5.90 9.88
C ASP A 33 -10.73 5.32 9.29
N GLU A 34 -10.28 4.15 9.77
CA GLU A 34 -9.07 3.46 9.28
C GLU A 34 -9.39 2.40 8.20
N LEU A 35 -10.68 2.17 7.92
CA LEU A 35 -11.17 1.20 6.94
C LEU A 35 -11.54 1.94 5.63
N ALA A 36 -10.63 1.85 4.65
CA ALA A 36 -10.76 2.27 3.25
C ALA A 36 -10.14 3.62 2.82
N ALA A 37 -8.96 3.96 3.35
CA ALA A 37 -8.07 4.86 2.62
C ALA A 37 -7.59 4.14 1.34
N GLY A 38 -7.91 4.70 0.17
CA GLY A 38 -7.48 4.14 -1.11
C GLY A 38 -5.95 4.15 -1.23
N ARG A 39 -5.42 3.34 -2.16
CA ARG A 39 -3.97 3.27 -2.39
C ARG A 39 -3.61 2.97 -3.84
N LEU A 40 -2.46 3.47 -4.27
CA LEU A 40 -1.79 3.09 -5.50
C LEU A 40 -0.57 2.23 -5.15
N THR A 41 -0.47 1.04 -5.73
CA THR A 41 0.70 0.18 -5.62
C THR A 41 1.18 -0.28 -6.99
N THR A 42 2.47 -0.64 -7.08
CA THR A 42 3.05 -1.24 -8.28
C THR A 42 3.86 -2.48 -7.91
N HIS A 43 4.14 -3.31 -8.91
CA HIS A 43 5.00 -4.48 -8.83
C HIS A 43 5.62 -4.68 -10.21
N VAL A 44 6.93 -4.82 -10.26
CA VAL A 44 7.67 -4.95 -11.50
C VAL A 44 8.30 -6.34 -11.58
N LEU A 45 7.97 -7.07 -12.63
CA LEU A 45 8.50 -8.40 -12.92
C LEU A 45 9.30 -8.37 -14.22
N ASP A 46 10.55 -8.80 -14.16
CA ASP A 46 11.37 -9.08 -15.32
C ASP A 46 11.03 -10.47 -15.85
N THR A 47 10.33 -10.48 -16.98
CA THR A 47 9.86 -11.70 -17.66
C THR A 47 10.96 -12.41 -18.45
N ALA A 48 12.07 -11.74 -18.77
CA ALA A 48 13.20 -12.40 -19.43
C ALA A 48 13.97 -13.29 -18.46
N THR A 49 14.05 -12.89 -17.19
CA THR A 49 14.73 -13.66 -16.12
C THR A 49 13.79 -14.40 -15.19
N GLY A 50 12.48 -14.11 -15.24
CA GLY A 50 11.47 -14.67 -14.35
C GLY A 50 11.60 -14.21 -12.91
N ARG A 51 12.13 -12.99 -12.68
CA ARG A 51 12.46 -12.47 -11.34
C ARG A 51 11.84 -11.09 -11.12
N PRO A 52 11.58 -10.70 -9.87
CA PRO A 52 11.20 -9.32 -9.57
C PRO A 52 12.32 -8.36 -10.00
N ALA A 53 11.95 -7.24 -10.61
CA ALA A 53 12.90 -6.24 -11.06
C ALA A 53 13.30 -5.33 -9.90
N ALA A 54 14.25 -5.78 -9.08
CA ALA A 54 14.75 -5.04 -7.93
C ALA A 54 15.65 -3.86 -8.33
N GLY A 55 15.57 -2.75 -7.60
CA GLY A 55 16.39 -1.57 -7.82
C GLY A 55 15.96 -0.69 -9.00
N MET A 56 14.80 -0.95 -9.61
CA MET A 56 14.26 -0.14 -10.69
C MET A 56 13.68 1.17 -10.13
N ALA A 57 14.20 2.30 -10.60
CA ALA A 57 13.63 3.60 -10.30
C ALA A 57 12.30 3.79 -11.06
N ALA A 58 11.33 4.43 -10.41
CA ALA A 58 10.10 4.87 -11.04
C ALA A 58 9.64 6.23 -10.52
N HIS A 59 9.07 7.05 -11.39
CA HIS A 59 8.55 8.38 -11.07
C HIS A 59 7.06 8.43 -11.39
N LEU A 60 6.25 8.85 -10.41
CA LEU A 60 4.83 9.12 -10.58
C LEU A 60 4.62 10.61 -10.87
N TYR A 61 3.90 10.89 -11.94
CA TYR A 61 3.46 12.23 -12.31
C TYR A 61 1.93 12.31 -12.26
N ALA A 62 1.41 13.46 -11.80
CA ALA A 62 0.06 13.88 -12.12
C ALA A 62 0.07 14.55 -13.49
N VAL A 63 -0.93 14.25 -14.31
CA VAL A 63 -1.09 14.79 -15.66
C VAL A 63 -2.16 15.88 -15.63
N GLU A 64 -1.76 17.10 -16.01
CA GLU A 64 -2.61 18.29 -15.98
C GLU A 64 -2.59 18.93 -17.38
N GLY A 65 -3.48 18.46 -18.27
CA GLY A 65 -3.42 18.82 -19.70
C GLY A 65 -2.19 18.21 -20.38
N ASP A 66 -1.32 19.07 -20.91
CA ASP A 66 -0.04 18.66 -21.50
C ASP A 66 1.11 18.66 -20.46
N ASP A 67 0.86 19.19 -19.25
CA ASP A 67 1.85 19.30 -18.20
C ASP A 67 1.94 18.02 -17.35
N LEU A 68 3.17 17.76 -16.86
CA LEU A 68 3.48 16.66 -15.96
C LEU A 68 4.10 17.19 -14.68
N ARG A 69 3.38 17.04 -13.57
CA ARG A 69 3.87 17.42 -12.26
C ARG A 69 4.36 16.20 -11.51
N LEU A 70 5.65 16.17 -11.16
CA LEU A 70 6.21 15.08 -10.37
C LEU A 70 5.51 15.03 -9.00
N VAL A 71 4.95 13.87 -8.66
CA VAL A 71 4.28 13.61 -7.38
C VAL A 71 5.20 12.84 -6.46
N ARG A 72 5.88 11.81 -6.99
CA ARG A 72 6.72 10.94 -6.18
C ARG A 72 7.79 10.21 -7.00
N SER A 73 8.94 9.97 -6.38
CA SER A 73 9.98 9.07 -6.88
C SER A 73 10.11 7.87 -5.94
N VAL A 74 10.22 6.68 -6.50
CA VAL A 74 10.33 5.40 -5.78
C VAL A 74 11.38 4.50 -6.42
N VAL A 75 11.85 3.52 -5.68
CA VAL A 75 12.73 2.44 -6.18
C VAL A 75 12.13 1.12 -5.73
N THR A 76 12.17 0.12 -6.61
CA THR A 76 11.67 -1.22 -6.26
C THR A 76 12.63 -1.96 -5.33
N ASN A 77 12.06 -2.66 -4.35
CA ASN A 77 12.74 -3.53 -3.40
C ASN A 77 13.06 -4.90 -4.03
N ALA A 78 13.57 -5.83 -3.22
CA ALA A 78 13.96 -7.17 -3.67
C ALA A 78 12.79 -8.02 -4.24
N ASP A 79 11.54 -7.68 -3.89
CA ASP A 79 10.32 -8.29 -4.43
C ASP A 79 9.75 -7.49 -5.61
N GLY A 80 10.51 -6.55 -6.20
CA GLY A 80 10.06 -5.74 -7.33
C GLY A 80 8.93 -4.77 -6.98
N ARG A 81 8.68 -4.52 -5.70
CA ARG A 81 7.61 -3.64 -5.19
C ARG A 81 8.19 -2.38 -4.57
N VAL A 82 7.36 -1.41 -4.25
CA VAL A 82 7.75 -0.30 -3.38
C VAL A 82 7.48 -0.71 -1.93
N ASP A 83 8.33 -0.31 -1.00
CA ASP A 83 8.06 -0.46 0.43
C ASP A 83 6.89 0.46 0.83
N GLY A 84 5.70 -0.15 0.96
CA GLY A 84 4.45 0.57 1.14
C GLY A 84 3.80 0.99 -0.19
N PRO A 85 2.73 1.81 -0.13
CA PRO A 85 2.05 2.29 -1.33
C PRO A 85 2.81 3.45 -1.98
N VAL A 86 2.65 3.59 -3.29
CA VAL A 86 3.13 4.77 -4.04
C VAL A 86 2.33 6.01 -3.61
N LEU A 87 1.01 5.90 -3.48
CA LEU A 87 0.13 6.92 -2.87
C LEU A 87 -0.88 6.23 -1.97
N ALA A 88 -1.31 6.88 -0.89
CA ALA A 88 -2.38 6.36 -0.04
C ALA A 88 -3.16 7.50 0.66
N GLY A 89 -4.40 7.20 1.04
CA GLY A 89 -5.26 8.14 1.76
C GLY A 89 -5.47 9.43 0.96
N ASP A 90 -5.31 10.57 1.64
CA ASP A 90 -5.58 11.90 1.06
C ASP A 90 -4.68 12.24 -0.14
N ASP A 91 -3.53 11.57 -0.29
CA ASP A 91 -2.64 11.76 -1.45
C ASP A 91 -3.19 11.10 -2.72
N LEU A 92 -4.11 10.12 -2.59
CA LEU A 92 -4.71 9.43 -3.73
C LEU A 92 -5.94 10.21 -4.23
N VAL A 93 -5.71 11.18 -5.10
CA VAL A 93 -6.78 12.01 -5.68
C VAL A 93 -7.23 11.45 -7.03
N ALA A 94 -8.51 11.65 -7.37
CA ALA A 94 -9.01 11.30 -8.70
C ALA A 94 -8.33 12.17 -9.77
N GLY A 95 -7.93 11.57 -10.89
CA GLY A 95 -7.19 12.24 -11.94
C GLY A 95 -6.45 11.28 -12.86
N VAL A 96 -5.69 11.84 -13.79
CA VAL A 96 -4.82 11.08 -14.69
C VAL A 96 -3.39 11.15 -14.17
N TYR A 97 -2.74 10.00 -14.12
CA TYR A 97 -1.38 9.85 -13.65
C TYR A 97 -0.53 9.14 -14.69
N GLU A 98 0.78 9.31 -14.61
CA GLU A 98 1.77 8.61 -15.42
C GLU A 98 2.89 8.07 -14.53
N LEU A 99 3.05 6.74 -14.50
CA LEU A 99 4.22 6.09 -13.90
C LEU A 99 5.28 5.91 -14.98
N ARG A 100 6.45 6.51 -14.78
CA ARG A 100 7.62 6.33 -15.64
C ARG A 100 8.60 5.39 -14.97
N PHE A 101 8.78 4.21 -15.54
CA PHE A 101 9.76 3.23 -15.09
C PHE A 101 11.05 3.40 -15.88
N HIS A 102 12.18 3.52 -15.18
CA HIS A 102 13.52 3.64 -15.78
C HIS A 102 14.05 2.24 -16.14
N ALA A 103 13.45 1.67 -17.19
CA ALA A 103 13.68 0.28 -17.60
C ALA A 103 15.07 0.06 -18.19
N GLY A 104 15.59 0.99 -18.98
CA GLY A 104 16.90 0.87 -19.63
C GLY A 104 18.04 0.75 -18.63
N ASP A 105 18.00 1.56 -17.58
CA ASP A 105 18.97 1.50 -16.47
C ASP A 105 18.90 0.17 -15.73
N TYR A 106 17.69 -0.27 -15.34
CA TYR A 106 17.50 -1.57 -14.72
C TYR A 106 18.03 -2.71 -15.62
N LEU A 107 17.60 -2.75 -16.88
CA LEU A 107 17.96 -3.81 -17.84
C LEU A 107 19.47 -3.87 -18.09
N ARG A 108 20.15 -2.71 -18.14
CA ARG A 108 21.60 -2.65 -18.25
C ARG A 108 22.28 -3.23 -17.02
N THR A 109 21.81 -2.87 -15.83
CA THR A 109 22.37 -3.39 -14.57
C THR A 109 22.05 -4.87 -14.34
N SER A 110 20.95 -5.38 -14.88
CA SER A 110 20.58 -6.80 -14.80
C SER A 110 21.35 -7.68 -15.80
N GLY A 111 22.16 -7.08 -16.67
CA GLY A 111 23.01 -7.78 -17.63
C GLY A 111 22.34 -8.13 -18.95
N ALA A 112 21.21 -7.48 -19.29
CA ALA A 112 20.56 -7.69 -20.58
C ALA A 112 21.45 -7.20 -21.73
N ALA A 113 21.44 -7.93 -22.84
CA ALA A 113 22.06 -7.47 -24.09
C ALA A 113 21.14 -6.43 -24.76
N LEU A 114 21.50 -5.16 -24.61
CA LEU A 114 20.74 -4.02 -25.13
C LEU A 114 21.43 -3.42 -26.36
N THR A 115 20.62 -2.81 -27.22
CA THR A 115 21.09 -1.86 -28.23
C THR A 115 21.49 -0.53 -27.58
N ASP A 116 22.19 0.33 -28.33
CA ASP A 116 22.45 1.71 -27.94
C ASP A 116 21.87 2.67 -29.01
N PRO A 117 20.76 3.38 -28.71
CA PRO A 117 20.02 3.38 -27.44
C PRO A 117 19.24 2.07 -27.20
N PRO A 118 18.88 1.74 -25.94
CA PRO A 118 17.99 0.62 -25.64
C PRO A 118 16.63 0.81 -26.32
N PHE A 119 16.02 -0.28 -26.80
CA PHE A 119 14.67 -0.20 -27.37
C PHE A 119 13.62 0.25 -26.33
N LEU A 120 13.76 -0.20 -25.08
CA LEU A 120 12.99 0.29 -23.94
C LEU A 120 13.94 0.95 -22.93
N ASP A 121 13.88 2.27 -22.84
CA ASP A 121 14.68 3.06 -21.89
C ASP A 121 13.81 3.58 -20.75
N VAL A 122 12.85 4.46 -21.03
CA VAL A 122 11.81 4.87 -20.08
C VAL A 122 10.46 4.36 -20.57
N VAL A 123 9.75 3.62 -19.70
CA VAL A 123 8.42 3.08 -20.00
C VAL A 123 7.36 3.90 -19.26
N PRO A 124 6.61 4.78 -19.95
CA PRO A 124 5.49 5.51 -19.36
C PRO A 124 4.20 4.67 -19.37
N ILE A 125 3.57 4.55 -18.22
CA ILE A 125 2.24 3.97 -18.06
C ILE A 125 1.28 5.07 -17.61
N ARG A 126 0.43 5.55 -18.52
CA ARG A 126 -0.61 6.55 -18.24
C ARG A 126 -1.92 5.87 -17.89
N PHE A 127 -2.53 6.24 -16.77
CA PHE A 127 -3.76 5.62 -16.27
C PHE A 127 -4.61 6.63 -15.48
N GLY A 128 -5.90 6.32 -15.34
CA GLY A 128 -6.85 7.11 -14.56
C GLY A 128 -7.11 6.50 -13.18
N ILE A 129 -7.17 7.35 -12.16
CA ILE A 129 -7.78 7.06 -10.87
C ILE A 129 -9.14 7.75 -10.85
N SER A 130 -10.20 6.96 -10.66
CA SER A 130 -11.59 7.44 -10.64
C SER A 130 -12.23 7.38 -9.25
N ASP A 131 -11.75 6.49 -8.39
CA ASP A 131 -12.25 6.28 -7.03
C ASP A 131 -11.10 6.39 -6.01
N PRO A 132 -10.95 7.54 -5.32
CA PRO A 132 -9.94 7.77 -4.29
C PRO A 132 -9.95 6.79 -3.11
N THR A 133 -11.00 5.98 -2.95
CA THR A 133 -11.12 5.02 -1.85
C THR A 133 -10.70 3.60 -2.26
N ALA A 134 -10.51 3.35 -3.55
CA ALA A 134 -10.16 2.03 -4.08
C ALA A 134 -8.66 1.73 -4.02
N HIS A 135 -8.32 0.45 -4.13
CA HIS A 135 -6.96 0.00 -4.40
C HIS A 135 -6.73 -0.06 -5.91
N TYR A 136 -5.73 0.70 -6.38
CA TYR A 136 -5.19 0.62 -7.73
C TYR A 136 -3.86 -0.12 -7.69
N HIS A 137 -3.80 -1.29 -8.32
CA HIS A 137 -2.54 -1.98 -8.56
C HIS A 137 -2.17 -1.86 -10.05
N VAL A 138 -1.04 -1.23 -10.36
CA VAL A 138 -0.56 -1.02 -11.74
C VAL A 138 0.81 -1.69 -11.87
N PRO A 139 0.88 -2.99 -12.14
CA PRO A 139 2.14 -3.70 -12.33
C PRO A 139 2.76 -3.43 -13.70
N LEU A 140 4.05 -3.70 -13.80
CA LEU A 140 4.80 -3.72 -15.06
C LEU A 140 5.45 -5.11 -15.22
N LEU A 141 5.10 -5.81 -16.29
CA LEU A 141 5.85 -6.97 -16.74
C LEU A 141 6.76 -6.51 -17.88
N ILE A 142 8.06 -6.68 -17.74
CA ILE A 142 9.07 -6.11 -18.66
C ILE A 142 10.02 -7.17 -19.17
N SER A 143 10.50 -6.96 -20.40
CA SER A 143 11.64 -7.62 -21.02
C SER A 143 12.38 -6.56 -21.85
N PRO A 144 13.57 -6.82 -22.40
CA PRO A 144 14.30 -5.83 -23.20
C PRO A 144 13.54 -5.26 -24.41
N TYR A 145 12.57 -6.00 -24.96
CA TYR A 145 11.91 -5.65 -26.23
C TYR A 145 10.37 -5.62 -26.14
N GLY A 146 9.81 -5.72 -24.94
CA GLY A 146 8.37 -5.68 -24.77
C GLY A 146 7.98 -5.59 -23.31
N TYR A 147 6.81 -5.00 -23.07
CA TYR A 147 6.22 -4.91 -21.75
C TYR A 147 4.70 -5.07 -21.81
N SER A 148 4.11 -5.36 -20.66
CA SER A 148 2.67 -5.30 -20.47
C SER A 148 2.32 -4.73 -19.10
N THR A 149 1.11 -4.21 -19.01
CA THR A 149 0.51 -3.70 -17.76
C THR A 149 -0.98 -3.98 -17.79
N TYR A 150 -1.63 -3.87 -16.63
CA TYR A 150 -3.06 -4.01 -16.44
C TYR A 150 -3.48 -3.34 -15.13
N ARG A 151 -4.78 -3.24 -14.86
CA ARG A 151 -5.28 -2.88 -13.52
C ARG A 151 -5.47 -4.16 -12.71
N GLY A 152 -4.62 -4.39 -11.71
CA GLY A 152 -4.76 -5.48 -10.75
C GLY A 152 -5.79 -5.18 -9.66
N SER A 153 -6.23 -6.24 -8.98
CA SER A 153 -7.12 -6.22 -7.81
C SER A 153 -6.38 -6.09 -6.50
#